data_AF-A0A925F9K8-F1
#
_entry.id   AF-A0A925F9K8-F1
#
_cell.length_a   1.000
_cell.length_b   1.000
_cell.length_c   1.000
_cell.angle_alpha   90.00
_cell.angle_beta   90.00
_cell.angle_gamma   90.00
#
_symmetry.space_group_name_H-M   'P 1'
#
loop_
_entity.id
_entity.type
_entity.pdbx_description
1 polymer ?
#
loop_
_entity_poly.entity_id
_entity_poly.type
_entity_poly.pdbx_seq_one_letter_code
_entity_poly.pdbx_strand_id
1 'polypeptide(L)'
;LKRHREAWDELWTSDIQIEGDPEAQRAAHFALYHLYSFCREGQSYSLSPMGLSGLGYNGHVFWDTEIWMYPPLLLLKPEMAKSLLEYRFNRLDAARQNAKSHGYRGAMFPWESDDRGQEATPVWALTGPFQHHITGDVGWAFYKYYQATDDKEFLRDRAWPMLKEVADFWASRAEKGADGKYHIINVVCADEWAENVDDNAYTNGVAKEVLNYAIEAADELKIKPDPRWAEVADGLVILKFPDGTTREHASYKGEVIKQTDVNLLSYPLRQVTDKASIAKDLAYYEKVLADNVPGREGQSPAMSHAIFCILHARAGNTEKATQLFTKSYKPNEVPPFGVLAETAGGTNPYFATGAGGFLQTILSGFGGLDVGEDGIEQLKVKLPAKWRSLTITGVGPEKKTYSVRQ
;
A
#
# COMPACT_ATOMS: atom_id res chain seq x y z
N LEU A 1 -18.87 -15.88 -26.33
CA LEU A 1 -17.67 -15.16 -26.81
C LEU A 1 -17.91 -13.65 -27.01
N LYS A 2 -18.91 -13.21 -27.80
CA LYS A 2 -19.20 -11.77 -28.03
C LYS A 2 -19.33 -10.95 -26.73
N ARG A 3 -20.26 -11.32 -25.84
CA ARG A 3 -20.44 -10.69 -24.52
C ARG A 3 -19.17 -10.62 -23.66
N HIS A 4 -18.31 -11.63 -23.76
CA HIS A 4 -17.05 -11.68 -23.02
C HIS A 4 -16.04 -10.67 -23.56
N ARG A 5 -15.93 -10.55 -24.89
CA ARG A 5 -15.08 -9.55 -25.53
C ARG A 5 -15.54 -8.14 -25.20
N GLU A 6 -16.85 -7.87 -25.30
CA GLU A 6 -17.44 -6.58 -24.95
C GLU A 6 -17.15 -6.20 -23.48
N ALA A 7 -17.22 -7.16 -22.55
CA ALA A 7 -16.88 -6.92 -21.15
C ALA A 7 -15.38 -6.60 -20.94
N TRP A 8 -14.49 -7.25 -21.70
CA TRP A 8 -13.05 -6.91 -21.66
C TRP A 8 -12.75 -5.58 -22.34
N ASP A 9 -13.40 -5.28 -23.45
CA ASP A 9 -13.26 -3.99 -24.14
C ASP A 9 -13.63 -2.83 -23.20
N GLU A 10 -14.68 -2.98 -22.38
CA GLU A 10 -15.04 -2.02 -21.35
C GLU A 10 -13.96 -1.89 -20.25
N LEU A 11 -13.35 -2.99 -19.83
CA LEU A 11 -12.24 -2.94 -18.86
C LEU A 11 -11.02 -2.22 -19.44
N TRP A 12 -10.71 -2.43 -20.72
CA TRP A 12 -9.58 -1.81 -21.42
C TRP A 12 -9.82 -0.35 -21.83
N THR A 13 -10.97 0.26 -21.49
CA THR A 13 -11.17 1.72 -21.65
C THR A 13 -10.17 2.54 -20.83
N SER A 14 -9.75 2.01 -19.68
CA SER A 14 -8.61 2.50 -18.92
C SER A 14 -7.40 1.61 -19.20
N ASP A 15 -6.29 2.20 -19.60
CA ASP A 15 -5.14 1.47 -20.11
C ASP A 15 -3.80 2.16 -19.76
N ILE A 16 -2.72 1.38 -19.83
CA ILE A 16 -1.33 1.84 -19.73
C ILE A 16 -0.67 1.56 -21.07
N GLN A 17 -0.24 2.61 -21.76
CA GLN A 17 0.39 2.54 -23.08
C GLN A 17 1.83 3.05 -23.01
N ILE A 18 2.79 2.13 -23.18
CA ILE A 18 4.23 2.35 -23.15
C ILE A 18 4.78 2.21 -24.57
N GLU A 19 5.24 3.31 -25.13
CA GLU A 19 5.83 3.34 -26.46
C GLU A 19 7.35 3.17 -26.41
N GLY A 20 7.91 2.25 -27.20
CA GLY A 20 9.36 2.00 -27.28
C GLY A 20 9.83 0.80 -26.44
N ASP A 21 8.97 0.23 -25.60
CA ASP A 21 9.28 -0.96 -24.81
C ASP A 21 8.14 -2.01 -24.82
N PRO A 22 8.06 -2.85 -25.87
CA PRO A 22 7.02 -3.88 -25.99
C PRO A 22 7.01 -4.89 -24.85
N GLU A 23 8.15 -5.11 -24.20
CA GLU A 23 8.25 -6.03 -23.07
C GLU A 23 7.60 -5.44 -21.81
N ALA A 24 7.91 -4.18 -21.50
CA ALA A 24 7.25 -3.46 -20.41
C ALA A 24 5.73 -3.31 -20.66
N GLN A 25 5.33 -3.03 -21.91
CA GLN A 25 3.93 -3.00 -22.31
C GLN A 25 3.21 -4.33 -22.03
N ARG A 26 3.80 -5.45 -22.45
CA ARG A 26 3.24 -6.78 -22.21
C ARG A 26 3.14 -7.08 -20.72
N ALA A 27 4.17 -6.75 -19.93
CA ALA A 27 4.16 -6.96 -18.49
C ALA A 27 3.07 -6.14 -17.79
N ALA A 28 2.90 -4.86 -18.16
CA ALA A 28 1.85 -3.98 -17.64
C ALA A 28 0.45 -4.55 -17.94
N HIS A 29 0.21 -4.95 -19.18
CA HIS A 29 -1.06 -5.56 -19.59
C HIS A 29 -1.31 -6.89 -18.89
N PHE A 30 -0.29 -7.71 -18.68
CA PHE A 30 -0.42 -8.98 -17.97
C PHE A 30 -0.77 -8.79 -16.50
N ALA A 31 -0.18 -7.78 -15.84
CA ALA A 31 -0.51 -7.39 -14.48
C ALA A 31 -1.95 -6.87 -14.35
N LEU A 32 -2.36 -5.95 -15.23
CA LEU A 32 -3.73 -5.44 -15.25
C LEU A 32 -4.76 -6.55 -15.52
N TYR A 33 -4.47 -7.44 -16.47
CA TYR A 33 -5.32 -8.59 -16.78
C TYR A 33 -5.60 -9.43 -15.53
N HIS A 34 -4.58 -9.72 -14.71
CA HIS A 34 -4.76 -10.53 -13.50
C HIS A 34 -5.56 -9.78 -12.44
N LEU A 35 -5.22 -8.53 -12.13
CA LEU A 35 -5.99 -7.74 -11.16
C LEU A 35 -7.46 -7.62 -11.58
N TYR A 36 -7.73 -7.31 -12.85
CA TYR A 36 -9.09 -7.24 -13.39
C TYR A 36 -9.80 -8.60 -13.45
N SER A 37 -9.07 -9.71 -13.48
CA SER A 37 -9.66 -11.05 -13.43
C SER A 37 -10.01 -11.49 -12.02
N PHE A 38 -9.33 -10.97 -11.00
CA PHE A 38 -9.49 -11.38 -9.60
C PHE A 38 -10.54 -10.59 -8.82
N CYS A 39 -10.97 -9.44 -9.31
CA CYS A 39 -12.02 -8.65 -8.69
C CYS A 39 -13.06 -8.15 -9.70
N ARG A 40 -14.25 -7.79 -9.21
CA ARG A 40 -15.37 -7.28 -10.02
C ARG A 40 -16.14 -6.21 -9.27
N GLU A 41 -16.65 -5.24 -10.02
CA GLU A 41 -17.56 -4.22 -9.53
C GLU A 41 -18.83 -4.84 -8.92
N GLY A 42 -19.34 -4.22 -7.87
CA GLY A 42 -20.59 -4.62 -7.20
C GLY A 42 -20.47 -5.89 -6.37
N GLN A 43 -19.26 -6.40 -6.17
CA GLN A 43 -18.98 -7.48 -5.23
C GLN A 43 -18.53 -6.92 -3.88
N SER A 44 -18.60 -7.74 -2.83
CA SER A 44 -18.09 -7.40 -1.49
C SER A 44 -17.01 -8.38 -1.03
N TYR A 45 -16.13 -8.74 -1.96
CA TYR A 45 -14.95 -9.57 -1.77
C TYR A 45 -13.70 -8.74 -2.02
N SER A 46 -12.60 -9.11 -1.37
CA SER A 46 -11.30 -8.46 -1.56
C SER A 46 -10.28 -9.40 -2.21
N LEU A 47 -9.04 -8.91 -2.39
CA LEU A 47 -7.96 -9.65 -3.03
C LEU A 47 -7.11 -10.42 -2.01
N SER A 48 -6.70 -11.63 -2.40
CA SER A 48 -5.61 -12.33 -1.73
C SER A 48 -4.29 -12.05 -2.45
N PRO A 49 -3.13 -12.27 -1.81
CA PRO A 49 -1.83 -12.09 -2.46
C PRO A 49 -1.65 -12.92 -3.74
N MET A 50 -2.32 -14.07 -3.85
CA MET A 50 -2.31 -14.95 -5.05
C MET A 50 -3.55 -14.78 -5.94
N GLY A 51 -4.43 -13.84 -5.61
CA GLY A 51 -5.73 -13.66 -6.23
C GLY A 51 -6.53 -14.95 -6.27
N LEU A 52 -6.93 -15.36 -7.48
CA LEU A 52 -7.64 -16.62 -7.76
C LEU A 52 -6.77 -17.63 -8.53
N SER A 53 -5.45 -17.43 -8.55
CA SER A 53 -4.53 -18.25 -9.36
C SER A 53 -4.06 -19.53 -8.68
N GLY A 54 -4.28 -19.67 -7.36
CA GLY A 54 -3.99 -20.88 -6.62
C GLY A 54 -4.30 -20.76 -5.13
N LEU A 55 -3.86 -21.75 -4.35
CA LEU A 55 -4.22 -21.90 -2.93
C LEU A 55 -3.25 -21.20 -1.96
N GLY A 56 -2.23 -20.50 -2.45
CA GLY A 56 -1.31 -19.76 -1.59
C GLY A 56 -2.05 -18.72 -0.75
N TYR A 57 -1.71 -18.62 0.54
CA TYR A 57 -2.38 -17.76 1.52
C TYR A 57 -3.89 -18.02 1.67
N ASN A 58 -4.36 -19.23 1.34
CA ASN A 58 -5.75 -19.69 1.54
C ASN A 58 -6.84 -18.81 0.87
N GLY A 59 -6.47 -17.92 -0.05
CA GLY A 59 -7.41 -16.91 -0.58
C GLY A 59 -7.83 -15.85 0.45
N HIS A 60 -7.13 -15.76 1.58
CA HIS A 60 -7.37 -14.77 2.63
C HIS A 60 -6.84 -13.39 2.25
N VAL A 61 -7.37 -12.37 2.93
CA VAL A 61 -7.14 -10.96 2.62
C VAL A 61 -6.16 -10.36 3.63
N PHE A 62 -5.09 -9.77 3.12
CA PHE A 62 -4.01 -9.13 3.87
C PHE A 62 -3.97 -7.63 3.55
N TRP A 63 -3.14 -6.88 4.29
CA TRP A 63 -2.80 -5.47 3.98
C TRP A 63 -2.28 -5.28 2.55
N ASP A 64 -1.82 -6.37 1.93
CA ASP A 64 -1.44 -6.46 0.53
C ASP A 64 -2.46 -5.81 -0.42
N THR A 65 -3.74 -6.00 -0.11
CA THR A 65 -4.83 -5.39 -0.86
C THR A 65 -4.67 -3.88 -0.85
N GLU A 66 -4.70 -3.28 0.34
CA GLU A 66 -4.85 -1.84 0.49
C GLU A 66 -3.60 -1.06 0.04
N ILE A 67 -2.40 -1.59 0.22
CA ILE A 67 -1.15 -0.87 -0.10
C ILE A 67 -0.62 -1.18 -1.49
N TRP A 68 -0.78 -2.41 -1.99
CA TRP A 68 -0.12 -2.83 -3.25
C TRP A 68 -1.08 -2.95 -4.43
N MET A 69 -2.19 -3.67 -4.27
CA MET A 69 -3.12 -3.96 -5.37
C MET A 69 -4.20 -2.90 -5.56
N TYR A 70 -4.62 -2.25 -4.48
CA TYR A 70 -5.67 -1.26 -4.46
C TYR A 70 -5.30 0.04 -5.20
N PRO A 71 -4.09 0.63 -5.08
CA PRO A 71 -3.80 1.91 -5.72
C PRO A 71 -3.94 1.91 -7.26
N PRO A 72 -3.43 0.89 -8.00
CA PRO A 72 -3.71 0.79 -9.44
C PRO A 72 -5.21 0.69 -9.76
N LEU A 73 -5.98 -0.04 -8.95
CA LEU A 73 -7.42 -0.17 -9.14
C LEU A 73 -8.16 1.13 -8.82
N LEU A 74 -7.76 1.85 -7.77
CA LEU A 74 -8.36 3.16 -7.45
C LEU A 74 -8.17 4.14 -8.60
N LEU A 75 -6.98 4.16 -9.21
CA LEU A 75 -6.68 5.05 -10.32
C LEU A 75 -7.43 4.66 -11.60
N LEU A 76 -7.52 3.38 -11.95
CA LEU A 76 -8.02 2.94 -13.27
C LEU A 76 -9.46 2.41 -13.26
N LYS A 77 -9.94 1.92 -12.10
CA LYS A 77 -11.24 1.26 -11.90
C LYS A 77 -11.80 1.57 -10.50
N PRO A 78 -12.11 2.84 -10.17
CA PRO A 78 -12.58 3.22 -8.84
C PRO A 78 -13.81 2.42 -8.38
N GLU A 79 -14.69 1.99 -9.28
CA GLU A 79 -15.86 1.16 -8.96
C GLU A 79 -15.46 -0.25 -8.46
N MET A 80 -14.41 -0.82 -9.04
CA MET A 80 -13.82 -2.07 -8.56
C MET A 80 -13.05 -1.86 -7.25
N ALA A 81 -12.35 -0.74 -7.10
CA ALA A 81 -11.66 -0.39 -5.86
C ALA A 81 -12.64 -0.26 -4.68
N LYS A 82 -13.80 0.38 -4.89
CA LYS A 82 -14.90 0.46 -3.90
C LYS A 82 -15.34 -0.92 -3.42
N SER A 83 -15.42 -1.88 -4.34
CA SER A 83 -15.83 -3.27 -4.04
C SER A 83 -14.87 -3.97 -3.05
N LEU A 84 -13.57 -3.66 -3.12
CA LEU A 84 -12.58 -4.16 -2.17
C LEU A 84 -12.79 -3.55 -0.77
N LEU A 85 -13.17 -2.28 -0.69
CA LEU A 85 -13.45 -1.62 0.58
C LEU A 85 -14.75 -2.12 1.22
N GLU A 86 -15.78 -2.42 0.43
CA GLU A 86 -17.02 -3.02 0.92
C GLU A 86 -16.78 -4.37 1.63
N TYR A 87 -15.74 -5.13 1.26
CA TYR A 87 -15.33 -6.30 2.03
C TYR A 87 -14.98 -5.93 3.47
N ARG A 88 -14.07 -4.97 3.69
CA ARG A 88 -13.67 -4.53 5.04
C ARG A 88 -14.84 -3.92 5.80
N PHE A 89 -15.66 -3.10 5.13
CA PHE A 89 -16.84 -2.48 5.74
C PHE A 89 -17.85 -3.51 6.26
N ASN A 90 -18.17 -4.51 5.44
CA ASN A 90 -19.13 -5.56 5.81
C ASN A 90 -18.64 -6.51 6.90
N ARG A 91 -17.34 -6.47 7.23
CA ARG A 91 -16.72 -7.24 8.33
C ARG A 91 -16.24 -6.36 9.49
N LEU A 92 -16.63 -5.09 9.54
CA LEU A 92 -16.21 -4.16 10.58
C LEU A 92 -16.54 -4.68 12.00
N ASP A 93 -17.66 -5.37 12.17
CA ASP A 93 -18.04 -5.95 13.45
C ASP A 93 -17.09 -7.06 13.94
N ALA A 94 -16.50 -7.83 13.03
CA ALA A 94 -15.48 -8.82 13.38
C ALA A 94 -14.20 -8.13 13.88
N ALA A 95 -13.77 -7.05 13.21
CA ALA A 95 -12.63 -6.25 13.64
C ALA A 95 -12.88 -5.54 14.99
N ARG A 96 -14.11 -5.08 15.26
CA ARG A 96 -14.50 -4.55 16.59
C ARG A 96 -14.41 -5.61 17.69
N GLN A 97 -14.87 -6.82 17.40
CA GLN A 97 -14.76 -7.94 18.34
C GLN A 97 -13.30 -8.29 18.63
N ASN A 98 -12.45 -8.28 17.60
CA ASN A 98 -11.02 -8.52 17.72
C ASN A 98 -10.31 -7.43 18.56
N ALA A 99 -10.64 -6.16 18.36
CA ALA A 99 -10.11 -5.09 19.21
C ALA A 99 -10.50 -5.31 20.68
N LYS A 100 -11.79 -5.62 20.91
CA LYS A 100 -12.32 -5.86 22.26
C LYS A 100 -11.67 -7.05 22.96
N SER A 101 -11.38 -8.14 22.24
CA SER A 101 -10.72 -9.32 22.84
C SER A 101 -9.28 -9.03 23.29
N HIS A 102 -8.63 -8.04 22.67
CA HIS A 102 -7.30 -7.55 23.04
C HIS A 102 -7.33 -6.36 24.01
N GLY A 103 -8.52 -5.93 24.47
CA GLY A 103 -8.67 -4.82 25.41
C GLY A 103 -8.58 -3.43 24.77
N TYR A 104 -8.58 -3.36 23.43
CA TYR A 104 -8.61 -2.10 22.69
C TYR A 104 -10.05 -1.64 22.40
N ARG A 105 -10.19 -0.36 22.04
CA ARG A 105 -11.44 0.20 21.48
C ARG A 105 -11.38 0.17 19.96
N GLY A 106 -12.46 0.56 19.30
CA GLY A 106 -12.48 0.70 17.85
C GLY A 106 -12.45 -0.64 17.11
N ALA A 107 -11.80 -0.65 15.95
CA ALA A 107 -11.64 -1.84 15.10
C ALA A 107 -10.17 -2.21 14.92
N MET A 108 -9.84 -3.48 15.16
CA MET A 108 -8.54 -4.08 14.92
C MET A 108 -8.70 -5.13 13.82
N PHE A 109 -8.32 -4.78 12.60
CA PHE A 109 -8.41 -5.70 11.47
C PHE A 109 -7.40 -6.84 11.60
N PRO A 110 -7.80 -8.08 11.25
CA PRO A 110 -6.90 -9.21 11.30
C PRO A 110 -5.81 -9.10 10.24
N TRP A 111 -4.61 -9.59 10.55
CA TRP A 111 -3.48 -9.68 9.63
C TRP A 111 -3.83 -10.57 8.42
N GLU A 112 -4.31 -11.78 8.71
CA GLU A 112 -4.84 -12.73 7.74
C GLU A 112 -6.35 -12.83 7.93
N SER A 113 -7.10 -12.16 7.06
CA SER A 113 -8.56 -12.08 7.16
C SER A 113 -9.23 -13.19 6.35
N ASP A 114 -10.04 -14.02 6.99
CA ASP A 114 -10.91 -14.99 6.32
C ASP A 114 -12.19 -14.38 5.73
N ASP A 115 -13.03 -15.19 5.10
CA ASP A 115 -14.29 -14.78 4.45
C ASP A 115 -15.29 -14.07 5.40
N ARG A 116 -15.15 -14.31 6.71
CA ARG A 116 -15.96 -13.73 7.79
C ARG A 116 -15.28 -12.54 8.47
N GLY A 117 -14.04 -12.22 8.11
CA GLY A 117 -13.28 -11.12 8.72
C GLY A 117 -12.65 -11.47 10.04
N GLN A 118 -12.51 -12.76 10.36
CA GLN A 118 -11.86 -13.23 11.57
C GLN A 118 -10.34 -13.33 11.35
N GLU A 119 -9.60 -13.26 12.46
CA GLU A 119 -8.16 -13.53 12.47
C GLU A 119 -7.92 -15.02 12.21
N ALA A 120 -7.34 -15.31 11.05
CA ALA A 120 -7.02 -16.66 10.60
C ALA A 120 -5.51 -16.92 10.55
N THR A 121 -4.69 -15.95 10.99
CA THR A 121 -3.24 -16.11 11.05
C THR A 121 -2.88 -17.32 11.90
N PRO A 122 -1.99 -18.21 11.43
CA PRO A 122 -1.51 -19.35 12.22
C PRO A 122 -0.94 -18.89 13.56
N VAL A 123 -1.30 -19.60 14.64
CA VAL A 123 -0.95 -19.23 16.03
C VAL A 123 0.54 -19.11 16.34
N TRP A 124 1.41 -19.61 15.46
CA TRP A 124 2.86 -19.52 15.59
C TRP A 124 3.42 -18.21 15.00
N ALA A 125 2.68 -17.50 14.15
CA ALA A 125 3.10 -16.24 13.55
C ALA A 125 2.67 -15.06 14.42
N LEU A 126 3.63 -14.22 14.82
CA LEU A 126 3.36 -13.04 15.65
C LEU A 126 2.67 -11.92 14.89
N THR A 127 2.59 -12.02 13.56
CA THR A 127 1.95 -11.03 12.70
C THR A 127 0.46 -10.85 13.03
N GLY A 128 -0.28 -11.93 13.30
CA GLY A 128 -1.69 -11.89 13.71
C GLY A 128 -1.94 -10.99 14.92
N PRO A 129 -1.31 -11.28 16.07
CA PRO A 129 -1.53 -10.49 17.29
C PRO A 129 -0.78 -9.15 17.34
N PHE A 130 0.20 -8.86 16.49
CA PHE A 130 1.09 -7.69 16.68
C PHE A 130 1.37 -6.84 15.44
N GLN A 131 1.05 -7.28 14.22
CA GLN A 131 1.25 -6.50 13.00
C GLN A 131 0.05 -5.59 12.71
N HIS A 132 -0.16 -4.62 13.60
CA HIS A 132 -1.37 -3.82 13.62
C HIS A 132 -1.45 -2.73 12.54
N HIS A 133 -0.37 -2.46 11.80
CA HIS A 133 -0.37 -1.42 10.78
C HIS A 133 -1.44 -1.65 9.70
N ILE A 134 -1.85 -2.90 9.45
CA ILE A 134 -2.99 -3.26 8.59
C ILE A 134 -4.28 -2.49 8.94
N THR A 135 -4.50 -2.22 10.22
CA THR A 135 -5.65 -1.44 10.67
C THR A 135 -5.57 0.01 10.19
N GLY A 136 -4.36 0.59 10.19
CA GLY A 136 -4.07 1.86 9.55
C GLY A 136 -4.17 1.80 8.03
N ASP A 137 -3.67 0.74 7.39
CA ASP A 137 -3.70 0.57 5.93
C ASP A 137 -5.14 0.54 5.39
N VAL A 138 -6.05 -0.11 6.12
CA VAL A 138 -7.49 -0.09 5.83
C VAL A 138 -8.06 1.32 5.94
N GLY A 139 -7.79 2.03 7.05
CA GLY A 139 -8.23 3.42 7.21
C GLY A 139 -7.70 4.34 6.10
N TRP A 140 -6.42 4.18 5.75
CA TRP A 140 -5.76 4.90 4.66
C TRP A 140 -6.48 4.67 3.33
N ALA A 141 -6.80 3.42 2.97
CA ALA A 141 -7.46 3.10 1.70
C ALA A 141 -8.87 3.70 1.58
N PHE A 142 -9.65 3.71 2.68
CA PHE A 142 -10.97 4.35 2.70
C PHE A 142 -10.88 5.86 2.48
N TYR A 143 -9.94 6.54 3.15
CA TYR A 143 -9.80 7.98 2.95
C TYR A 143 -9.26 8.32 1.55
N LYS A 144 -8.33 7.52 1.03
CA LYS A 144 -7.81 7.69 -0.34
C LYS A 144 -8.88 7.48 -1.41
N TYR A 145 -9.85 6.60 -1.19
CA TYR A 145 -11.02 6.51 -2.06
C TYR A 145 -11.74 7.85 -2.16
N TYR A 146 -12.06 8.42 -1.01
CA TYR A 146 -12.74 9.70 -0.93
C TYR A 146 -11.90 10.81 -1.59
N GLN A 147 -10.61 10.92 -1.27
CA GLN A 147 -9.73 11.92 -1.91
C GLN A 147 -9.71 11.77 -3.44
N ALA A 148 -9.56 10.56 -3.97
CA ALA A 148 -9.48 10.33 -5.41
C ALA A 148 -10.81 10.54 -6.16
N THR A 149 -11.95 10.47 -5.47
CA THR A 149 -13.29 10.48 -6.10
C THR A 149 -14.16 11.67 -5.75
N ASP A 150 -13.83 12.38 -4.66
CA ASP A 150 -14.66 13.40 -4.02
C ASP A 150 -16.10 12.91 -3.68
N ASP A 151 -16.29 11.58 -3.52
CA ASP A 151 -17.59 10.98 -3.20
C ASP A 151 -17.97 11.25 -1.73
N LYS A 152 -18.71 12.34 -1.50
CA LYS A 152 -19.19 12.74 -0.17
C LYS A 152 -20.20 11.77 0.43
N GLU A 153 -20.94 11.02 -0.39
CA GLU A 153 -21.85 9.99 0.12
C GLU A 153 -21.05 8.81 0.65
N PHE A 154 -20.03 8.38 -0.07
CA PHE A 154 -19.07 7.38 0.42
C PHE A 154 -18.35 7.86 1.68
N LEU A 155 -17.92 9.13 1.73
CA LEU A 155 -17.31 9.70 2.93
C LEU A 155 -18.22 9.54 4.14
N ARG A 156 -19.50 9.93 4.01
CA ARG A 156 -20.49 9.86 5.10
C ARG A 156 -20.86 8.43 5.48
N ASP A 157 -21.14 7.58 4.51
CA ASP A 157 -21.83 6.30 4.72
C ASP A 157 -20.88 5.10 4.80
N ARG A 158 -19.62 5.28 4.41
CA ARG A 158 -18.59 4.22 4.40
C ARG A 158 -17.30 4.64 5.08
N ALA A 159 -16.65 5.71 4.61
CA ALA A 159 -15.33 6.09 5.11
C ALA A 159 -15.38 6.60 6.56
N TRP A 160 -16.34 7.45 6.91
CA TRP A 160 -16.43 7.99 8.26
C TRP A 160 -16.66 6.91 9.34
N PRO A 161 -17.64 5.99 9.21
CA PRO A 161 -17.79 4.90 10.17
C PRO A 161 -16.53 4.03 10.30
N MET A 162 -15.80 3.82 9.19
CA MET A 162 -14.53 3.09 9.20
C MET A 162 -13.43 3.85 9.93
N LEU A 163 -13.16 5.09 9.50
CA LEU A 163 -12.09 5.95 10.03
C LEU A 163 -12.27 6.22 11.51
N LYS A 164 -13.51 6.43 11.97
CA LYS A 164 -13.82 6.59 13.39
C LYS A 164 -13.37 5.37 14.20
N GLU A 165 -13.70 4.15 13.75
CA GLU A 165 -13.34 2.93 14.49
C GLU A 165 -11.83 2.66 14.46
N VAL A 166 -11.16 2.95 13.34
CA VAL A 166 -9.71 2.83 13.23
C VAL A 166 -8.99 3.87 14.11
N ALA A 167 -9.48 5.11 14.14
CA ALA A 167 -8.95 6.17 15.00
C ALA A 167 -9.17 5.84 16.50
N ASP A 168 -10.35 5.32 16.86
CA ASP A 168 -10.64 4.88 18.22
C ASP A 168 -9.73 3.72 18.67
N PHE A 169 -9.36 2.84 17.74
CA PHE A 169 -8.34 1.80 17.97
C PHE A 169 -6.99 2.42 18.26
N TRP A 170 -6.43 3.23 17.37
CA TRP A 170 -5.10 3.83 17.56
C TRP A 170 -5.01 4.70 18.81
N ALA A 171 -6.05 5.47 19.11
CA ALA A 171 -6.13 6.30 20.32
C ALA A 171 -6.25 5.48 21.63
N SER A 172 -6.59 4.19 21.53
CA SER A 172 -6.56 3.24 22.65
C SER A 172 -5.31 2.36 22.68
N ARG A 173 -4.67 2.15 21.53
CA ARG A 173 -3.48 1.31 21.35
C ARG A 173 -2.18 2.04 21.70
N ALA A 174 -2.14 3.35 21.47
CA ALA A 174 -1.00 4.20 21.78
C ALA A 174 -0.95 4.53 23.28
N GLU A 175 0.23 4.46 23.87
CA GLU A 175 0.48 4.69 25.28
C GLU A 175 1.28 5.99 25.46
N LYS A 176 0.90 6.81 26.45
CA LYS A 176 1.61 8.06 26.76
C LYS A 176 2.82 7.75 27.65
N GLY A 177 4.02 8.02 27.15
CA GLY A 177 5.28 7.84 27.84
C GLY A 177 5.54 8.91 28.91
N ALA A 178 6.55 8.66 29.76
CA ALA A 178 6.99 9.61 30.78
C ALA A 178 7.62 10.89 30.20
N ASP A 179 8.07 10.84 28.94
CA ASP A 179 8.53 11.98 28.15
C ASP A 179 7.38 12.85 27.60
N GLY A 180 6.13 12.46 27.88
CA GLY A 180 4.92 13.14 27.40
C GLY A 180 4.56 12.85 25.95
N LYS A 181 5.31 11.97 25.27
CA LYS A 181 5.02 11.52 23.90
C LYS A 181 4.14 10.27 23.90
N TYR A 182 3.67 9.87 22.72
CA TYR A 182 2.92 8.65 22.53
C TYR A 182 3.78 7.61 21.82
N HIS A 183 3.65 6.37 22.27
CA HIS A 183 4.40 5.22 21.79
C HIS A 183 3.46 4.09 21.43
N ILE A 184 3.84 3.32 20.40
CA ILE A 184 3.18 2.05 20.07
C ILE A 184 4.24 0.98 20.26
N ILE A 185 4.14 0.29 21.39
CA ILE A 185 5.12 -0.71 21.83
C ILE A 185 4.72 -2.12 21.42
N ASN A 186 5.70 -3.02 21.31
CA ASN A 186 5.54 -4.44 21.00
C ASN A 186 4.66 -4.70 19.77
N VAL A 187 5.22 -4.38 18.60
CA VAL A 187 4.63 -4.60 17.28
C VAL A 187 5.52 -5.50 16.42
N VAL A 188 4.94 -6.00 15.33
CA VAL A 188 5.68 -6.53 14.18
C VAL A 188 5.64 -5.47 13.08
N CYS A 189 6.79 -5.17 12.50
CA CYS A 189 6.96 -4.18 11.43
C CYS A 189 6.39 -4.66 10.09
N ALA A 190 6.30 -3.76 9.10
CA ALA A 190 6.12 -4.20 7.72
C ALA A 190 7.34 -5.01 7.24
N ASP A 191 8.54 -4.69 7.74
CA ASP A 191 9.64 -5.64 7.78
C ASP A 191 9.33 -6.78 8.77
N GLU A 192 8.75 -7.87 8.30
CA GLU A 192 8.36 -9.01 9.14
C GLU A 192 9.55 -9.75 9.81
N TRP A 193 10.81 -9.36 9.53
CA TRP A 193 11.96 -9.86 10.29
C TRP A 193 12.18 -9.10 11.62
N ALA A 194 11.51 -7.97 11.81
CA ALA A 194 11.51 -7.19 13.03
C ALA A 194 10.21 -7.43 13.83
N GLU A 195 10.30 -8.34 14.79
CA GLU A 195 9.22 -8.69 15.72
C GLU A 195 9.53 -8.16 17.13
N ASN A 196 8.49 -7.93 17.94
CA ASN A 196 8.60 -7.47 19.33
C ASN A 196 9.40 -6.16 19.48
N VAL A 197 9.19 -5.23 18.55
CA VAL A 197 9.86 -3.94 18.57
C VAL A 197 8.90 -2.82 18.97
N ASP A 198 9.47 -1.70 19.42
CA ASP A 198 8.73 -0.51 19.83
C ASP A 198 8.91 0.61 18.82
N ASP A 199 7.88 1.45 18.66
CA ASP A 199 7.91 2.66 17.85
C ASP A 199 8.40 2.43 16.42
N ASN A 200 7.85 1.39 15.78
CA ASN A 200 8.09 1.17 14.36
C ASN A 200 7.61 2.40 13.57
N ALA A 201 8.48 2.90 12.70
CA ALA A 201 8.26 4.11 11.93
C ALA A 201 7.00 3.98 11.07
N TYR A 202 6.80 2.86 10.36
CA TYR A 202 5.63 2.70 9.51
C TYR A 202 4.34 2.59 10.33
N THR A 203 4.33 1.79 11.38
CA THR A 203 3.17 1.62 12.27
C THR A 203 2.76 2.94 12.92
N ASN A 204 3.71 3.68 13.51
CA ASN A 204 3.44 4.99 14.08
C ASN A 204 3.01 5.97 12.97
N GLY A 205 3.64 5.90 11.80
CA GLY A 205 3.30 6.73 10.65
C GLY A 205 1.85 6.54 10.21
N VAL A 206 1.45 5.32 9.86
CA VAL A 206 0.09 5.07 9.36
C VAL A 206 -0.97 5.36 10.43
N ALA A 207 -0.65 5.12 11.71
CA ALA A 207 -1.53 5.50 12.82
C ALA A 207 -1.76 7.03 12.87
N LYS A 208 -0.70 7.83 12.72
CA LYS A 208 -0.80 9.30 12.66
C LYS A 208 -1.67 9.76 11.50
N GLU A 209 -1.45 9.21 10.30
CA GLU A 209 -2.23 9.58 9.11
C GLU A 209 -3.70 9.29 9.29
N VAL A 210 -4.07 8.11 9.77
CA VAL A 210 -5.49 7.77 9.88
C VAL A 210 -6.18 8.55 11.00
N LEU A 211 -5.47 8.88 12.09
CA LEU A 211 -6.00 9.80 13.09
C LEU A 211 -6.30 11.18 12.49
N ASN A 212 -5.40 11.72 11.66
CA ASN A 212 -5.60 12.97 10.95
C ASN A 212 -6.74 12.87 9.92
N TYR A 213 -6.80 11.80 9.15
CA TYR A 213 -7.89 11.56 8.18
C TYR A 213 -9.26 11.45 8.87
N ALA A 214 -9.33 10.86 10.06
CA ALA A 214 -10.56 10.84 10.84
C ALA A 214 -10.98 12.25 11.30
N ILE A 215 -10.02 13.11 11.67
CA ILE A 215 -10.28 14.52 12.01
C ILE A 215 -10.77 15.28 10.78
N GLU A 216 -10.06 15.18 9.65
CA GLU A 216 -10.43 15.84 8.40
C GLU A 216 -11.80 15.39 7.89
N ALA A 217 -12.10 14.08 7.94
CA ALA A 217 -13.41 13.54 7.60
C ALA A 217 -14.51 14.08 8.53
N ALA A 218 -14.23 14.20 9.84
CA ALA A 218 -15.18 14.79 10.79
C ALA A 218 -15.45 16.26 10.45
N ASP A 219 -14.40 17.03 10.15
CA ASP A 219 -14.50 18.44 9.80
C ASP A 219 -15.28 18.67 8.48
N GLU A 220 -15.06 17.81 7.48
CA GLU A 220 -15.80 17.82 6.22
C GLU A 220 -17.29 17.55 6.46
N LEU A 221 -17.61 16.55 7.30
CA LEU A 221 -18.97 16.17 7.66
C LEU A 221 -19.61 17.05 8.75
N LYS A 222 -18.90 18.06 9.26
CA LYS A 222 -19.32 18.94 10.36
C LYS A 222 -19.68 18.17 11.65
N ILE A 223 -18.94 17.10 11.91
CA ILE A 223 -19.00 16.29 13.13
C ILE A 223 -17.87 16.74 14.05
N LYS A 224 -18.11 16.78 15.37
CA LYS A 224 -17.06 17.09 16.34
C LYS A 224 -16.13 15.87 16.52
N PRO A 225 -14.83 15.94 16.19
CA PRO A 225 -13.89 14.84 16.40
C PRO A 225 -13.60 14.62 17.90
N ASP A 226 -13.15 13.41 18.27
CA ASP A 226 -12.62 13.16 19.62
C ASP A 226 -11.28 13.90 19.75
N PRO A 227 -11.11 14.83 20.72
CA PRO A 227 -9.86 15.57 20.89
C PRO A 227 -8.64 14.67 21.17
N ARG A 228 -8.85 13.44 21.66
CA ARG A 228 -7.77 12.47 21.85
C ARG A 228 -7.11 12.06 20.53
N TRP A 229 -7.82 12.11 19.40
CA TRP A 229 -7.25 11.75 18.12
C TRP A 229 -6.10 12.69 17.75
N ALA A 230 -6.31 14.00 17.90
CA ALA A 230 -5.28 15.01 17.67
C ALA A 230 -4.14 14.90 18.68
N GLU A 231 -4.47 14.72 19.98
CA GLU A 231 -3.46 14.54 21.04
C GLU A 231 -2.50 13.38 20.73
N VAL A 232 -3.04 12.23 20.30
CA VAL A 232 -2.24 11.05 19.97
C VAL A 232 -1.47 11.24 18.68
N ALA A 233 -2.09 11.77 17.62
CA ALA A 233 -1.43 12.00 16.33
C ALA A 233 -0.21 12.93 16.47
N ASP A 234 -0.38 14.07 17.16
CA ASP A 234 0.70 15.03 17.41
C ASP A 234 1.79 14.47 18.33
N GLY A 235 1.40 13.60 19.26
CA GLY A 235 2.28 13.01 20.26
C GLY A 235 3.07 11.79 19.79
N LEU A 236 2.59 11.05 18.78
CA LEU A 236 3.23 9.82 18.29
C LEU A 236 4.62 10.10 17.73
N VAL A 237 5.61 9.32 18.17
CA VAL A 237 7.01 9.50 17.79
C VAL A 237 7.34 8.88 16.43
N ILE A 238 8.23 9.54 15.69
CA ILE A 238 8.94 8.94 14.54
C ILE A 238 10.43 9.15 14.80
N LEU A 239 11.15 8.06 15.03
CA LEU A 239 12.52 8.10 15.53
C LEU A 239 13.51 8.34 14.37
N LYS A 240 14.63 8.97 14.69
CA LYS A 240 15.69 9.33 13.73
C LYS A 240 17.04 8.91 14.27
N PHE A 241 17.94 8.49 13.39
CA PHE A 241 19.37 8.39 13.70
C PHE A 241 19.99 9.79 13.88
N PRO A 242 21.19 9.91 14.48
CA PRO A 242 21.86 11.20 14.67
C PRO A 242 22.12 11.99 13.38
N ASP A 243 22.22 11.31 12.24
CA ASP A 243 22.41 11.93 10.92
C ASP A 243 21.09 12.42 10.27
N GLY A 244 19.95 12.18 10.93
CA GLY A 244 18.61 12.56 10.49
C GLY A 244 17.91 11.52 9.60
N THR A 245 18.52 10.36 9.34
CA THR A 245 17.86 9.22 8.68
C THR A 245 16.73 8.70 9.58
N THR A 246 15.56 8.39 9.03
CA THR A 246 14.46 7.75 9.78
C THR A 246 14.91 6.40 10.29
N ARG A 247 14.69 6.14 11.58
CA ARG A 247 15.04 4.87 12.21
C ARG A 247 13.81 3.96 12.22
N GLU A 248 13.96 2.73 11.73
CA GLU A 248 12.84 1.79 11.53
C GLU A 248 12.06 1.48 12.79
N HIS A 249 12.74 1.30 13.92
CA HIS A 249 12.12 1.11 15.23
C HIS A 249 13.08 1.53 16.36
N ALA A 250 12.63 1.57 17.62
CA ALA A 250 13.39 2.10 18.74
C ALA A 250 14.76 1.41 18.98
N SER A 251 14.80 0.10 18.76
CA SER A 251 15.98 -0.76 18.94
C SER A 251 16.80 -1.02 17.68
N TYR A 252 16.43 -0.45 16.53
CA TYR A 252 17.05 -0.70 15.22
C TYR A 252 18.50 -0.23 15.18
N LYS A 253 19.40 -1.08 14.67
CA LYS A 253 20.85 -0.87 14.58
C LYS A 253 21.40 -1.04 13.16
N GLY A 254 20.53 -1.19 12.16
CA GLY A 254 20.94 -1.37 10.76
C GLY A 254 20.92 -2.82 10.32
N GLU A 255 20.02 -3.61 10.90
CA GLU A 255 19.69 -4.96 10.48
C GLU A 255 19.21 -4.98 9.02
N VAL A 256 19.41 -6.14 8.38
CA VAL A 256 18.88 -6.38 7.03
C VAL A 256 17.36 -6.47 7.11
N ILE A 257 16.67 -5.76 6.22
CA ILE A 257 15.21 -5.73 6.16
C ILE A 257 14.67 -6.66 5.06
N LYS A 258 13.53 -7.30 5.33
CA LYS A 258 12.84 -8.17 4.37
C LYS A 258 12.29 -7.38 3.18
N GLN A 259 11.61 -6.26 3.47
CA GLN A 259 10.88 -5.43 2.50
C GLN A 259 10.79 -3.99 2.98
N THR A 260 10.23 -3.09 2.17
CA THR A 260 10.12 -1.67 2.51
C THR A 260 9.24 -1.43 3.73
N ASP A 261 9.75 -0.70 4.71
CA ASP A 261 9.04 -0.24 5.90
C ASP A 261 9.09 1.30 5.98
N VAL A 262 10.25 1.87 6.33
CA VAL A 262 10.43 3.33 6.48
C VAL A 262 10.06 4.13 5.22
N ASN A 263 10.41 3.63 4.04
CA ASN A 263 10.14 4.35 2.80
C ASN A 263 8.64 4.50 2.51
N LEU A 264 7.79 3.71 3.18
CA LEU A 264 6.33 3.84 3.09
C LEU A 264 5.81 5.16 3.70
N LEU A 265 6.56 5.78 4.63
CA LEU A 265 6.26 7.13 5.13
C LEU A 265 6.37 8.19 4.04
N SER A 266 7.28 8.00 3.07
CA SER A 266 7.43 8.92 1.94
C SER A 266 6.36 8.64 0.88
N TYR A 267 6.20 7.37 0.50
CA TYR A 267 5.15 6.91 -0.39
C TYR A 267 4.68 5.51 0.05
N PRO A 268 3.39 5.30 0.34
CA PRO A 268 2.29 6.15 -0.11
C PRO A 268 1.78 7.18 0.93
N LEU A 269 2.33 7.21 2.15
CA LEU A 269 1.73 8.00 3.24
C LEU A 269 1.92 9.53 3.13
N ARG A 270 2.86 10.02 2.31
CA ARG A 270 3.18 11.47 2.16
C ARG A 270 3.54 12.19 3.47
N GLN A 271 4.07 11.49 4.47
CA GLN A 271 4.56 12.10 5.71
C GLN A 271 5.97 12.67 5.59
N VAL A 272 6.84 11.99 4.86
CA VAL A 272 8.20 12.47 4.58
C VAL A 272 8.22 13.00 3.15
N THR A 273 8.10 14.33 3.02
CA THR A 273 7.96 15.00 1.73
C THR A 273 9.21 15.80 1.34
N ASP A 274 10.09 16.11 2.29
CA ASP A 274 11.30 16.86 2.00
C ASP A 274 12.33 15.99 1.27
N LYS A 275 12.89 16.54 0.19
CA LYS A 275 13.79 15.80 -0.70
C LYS A 275 15.05 15.29 0.00
N ALA A 276 15.52 15.99 1.03
CA ALA A 276 16.75 15.65 1.72
C ALA A 276 16.57 14.40 2.60
N SER A 277 15.49 14.32 3.37
CA SER A 277 15.16 13.13 4.16
C SER A 277 14.79 11.96 3.29
N ILE A 278 14.01 12.14 2.21
CA ILE A 278 13.73 11.05 1.25
C ILE A 278 15.04 10.49 0.70
N ALA A 279 15.98 11.35 0.28
CA ALA A 279 17.25 10.90 -0.26
C ALA A 279 18.12 10.16 0.79
N LYS A 280 18.10 10.59 2.05
CA LYS A 280 18.79 9.89 3.15
C LYS A 280 18.20 8.51 3.40
N ASP A 281 16.88 8.44 3.53
CA ASP A 281 16.17 7.19 3.80
C ASP A 281 16.34 6.20 2.63
N LEU A 282 16.26 6.65 1.38
CA LEU A 282 16.60 5.84 0.20
C LEU A 282 18.03 5.29 0.28
N ALA A 283 19.01 6.18 0.49
CA ALA A 283 20.42 5.80 0.50
C ALA A 283 20.78 4.83 1.65
N TYR A 284 20.00 4.83 2.73
CA TYR A 284 20.15 3.89 3.84
C TYR A 284 19.45 2.56 3.56
N TYR A 285 18.13 2.60 3.35
CA TYR A 285 17.30 1.39 3.33
C TYR A 285 17.49 0.54 2.07
N GLU A 286 17.88 1.14 0.94
CA GLU A 286 18.27 0.34 -0.22
C GLU A 286 19.48 -0.57 0.07
N LYS A 287 20.43 -0.14 0.92
CA LYS A 287 21.64 -0.93 1.20
C LYS A 287 21.37 -2.14 2.08
N VAL A 288 20.37 -2.02 2.95
CA VAL A 288 20.03 -3.05 3.95
C VAL A 288 18.83 -3.88 3.53
N LEU A 289 18.17 -3.59 2.41
CA LEU A 289 17.21 -4.50 1.78
C LEU A 289 17.87 -5.83 1.45
N ALA A 290 17.27 -6.95 1.85
CA ALA A 290 17.84 -8.30 1.69
C ALA A 290 18.38 -8.58 0.28
N ASP A 291 17.64 -8.24 -0.76
CA ASP A 291 18.06 -8.42 -2.17
C ASP A 291 19.33 -7.65 -2.59
N ASN A 292 19.72 -6.63 -1.82
CA ASN A 292 20.91 -5.84 -2.07
C ASN A 292 22.07 -6.21 -1.12
N VAL A 293 21.86 -7.18 -0.21
CA VAL A 293 22.87 -7.71 0.70
C VAL A 293 23.47 -9.00 0.11
N PRO A 294 24.80 -9.11 -0.01
CA PRO A 294 25.44 -10.29 -0.58
C PRO A 294 25.01 -11.60 0.10
N GLY A 295 24.59 -12.59 -0.69
CA GLY A 295 24.16 -13.91 -0.21
C GLY A 295 22.71 -13.96 0.27
N ARG A 296 21.94 -12.89 0.11
CA ARG A 296 20.51 -12.82 0.44
C ARG A 296 19.63 -12.47 -0.76
N GLU A 297 20.18 -12.55 -1.97
CA GLU A 297 19.46 -12.25 -3.21
C GLU A 297 18.21 -13.13 -3.36
N GLY A 298 17.06 -12.52 -3.65
CA GLY A 298 15.79 -13.19 -3.83
C GLY A 298 15.02 -13.46 -2.53
N GLN A 299 15.48 -12.94 -1.38
CA GLN A 299 14.77 -13.08 -0.11
C GLN A 299 13.71 -11.99 0.11
N SER A 300 13.76 -10.89 -0.65
CA SER A 300 12.71 -9.87 -0.63
C SER A 300 11.56 -10.26 -1.56
N PRO A 301 10.30 -10.02 -1.16
CA PRO A 301 9.15 -10.25 -2.03
C PRO A 301 9.08 -9.19 -3.15
N ALA A 302 8.45 -9.53 -4.27
CA ALA A 302 8.52 -8.82 -5.56
C ALA A 302 8.21 -7.31 -5.49
N MET A 303 7.30 -6.89 -4.62
CA MET A 303 6.89 -5.49 -4.47
C MET A 303 7.95 -4.62 -3.78
N SER A 304 8.97 -5.21 -3.15
CA SER A 304 9.94 -4.49 -2.32
C SER A 304 10.72 -3.41 -3.09
N HIS A 305 11.04 -3.65 -4.36
CA HIS A 305 11.75 -2.67 -5.20
C HIS A 305 10.83 -1.54 -5.70
N ALA A 306 9.51 -1.69 -5.61
CA ALA A 306 8.56 -0.76 -6.22
C ALA A 306 8.59 0.62 -5.56
N ILE A 307 8.62 0.68 -4.22
CA ILE A 307 8.62 1.97 -3.49
C ILE A 307 9.92 2.72 -3.76
N PHE A 308 11.06 2.04 -3.72
CA PHE A 308 12.34 2.63 -4.10
C PHE A 308 12.30 3.18 -5.53
N CYS A 309 11.74 2.42 -6.49
CA CYS A 309 11.58 2.87 -7.87
C CYS A 309 10.77 4.18 -7.96
N ILE A 310 9.60 4.22 -7.31
CA ILE A 310 8.69 5.37 -7.33
C ILE A 310 9.37 6.61 -6.75
N LEU A 311 10.02 6.47 -5.59
CA LEU A 311 10.70 7.57 -4.93
C LEU A 311 11.90 8.09 -5.75
N HIS A 312 12.68 7.22 -6.39
CA HIS A 312 13.74 7.65 -7.31
C HIS A 312 13.19 8.35 -8.54
N ALA A 313 12.09 7.86 -9.13
CA ALA A 313 11.45 8.49 -10.27
C ALA A 313 10.96 9.91 -9.93
N ARG A 314 10.27 10.06 -8.78
CA ARG A 314 9.79 11.35 -8.27
C ARG A 314 10.93 12.30 -7.87
N ALA A 315 12.09 11.77 -7.46
CA ALA A 315 13.29 12.54 -7.19
C ALA A 315 14.05 12.97 -8.46
N GLY A 316 13.66 12.48 -9.64
CA GLY A 316 14.34 12.74 -10.92
C GLY A 316 15.55 11.84 -11.19
N ASN A 317 15.80 10.83 -10.35
CA ASN A 317 16.88 9.84 -10.48
C ASN A 317 16.47 8.73 -11.46
N THR A 318 16.24 9.10 -12.71
CA THR A 318 15.52 8.30 -13.72
C THR A 318 16.25 7.00 -14.08
N GLU A 319 17.58 7.03 -14.16
CA GLU A 319 18.39 5.84 -14.47
C GLU A 319 18.29 4.80 -13.35
N LYS A 320 18.38 5.24 -12.09
CA LYS A 320 18.24 4.40 -10.91
C LYS A 320 16.83 3.84 -10.80
N ALA A 321 15.81 4.67 -11.03
CA ALA A 321 14.42 4.22 -11.10
C ALA A 321 14.23 3.16 -12.19
N THR A 322 14.84 3.30 -13.36
CA THR A 322 14.74 2.31 -14.47
C THR A 322 15.33 0.95 -14.07
N GLN A 323 16.42 0.94 -13.31
CA GLN A 323 17.00 -0.30 -12.77
C GLN A 323 16.05 -0.97 -11.77
N LEU A 324 15.49 -0.19 -10.85
CA LEU A 324 14.55 -0.69 -9.83
C LEU A 324 13.22 -1.15 -10.43
N PHE A 325 12.72 -0.46 -11.46
CA PHE A 325 11.59 -0.89 -12.27
C PHE A 325 11.79 -2.29 -12.86
N THR A 326 12.99 -2.58 -13.35
CA THR A 326 13.31 -3.91 -13.87
C THR A 326 13.32 -4.92 -12.72
N LYS A 327 13.94 -4.58 -11.58
CA LYS A 327 13.97 -5.45 -10.39
C LYS A 327 12.60 -5.71 -9.77
N SER A 328 11.61 -4.83 -9.95
CA SER A 328 10.29 -4.99 -9.32
C SER A 328 9.41 -6.08 -9.96
N TYR A 329 9.84 -6.70 -11.06
CA TYR A 329 9.08 -7.81 -11.66
C TYR A 329 9.93 -8.86 -12.37
N LYS A 330 11.02 -8.47 -13.06
CA LYS A 330 11.81 -9.39 -13.90
C LYS A 330 12.42 -10.58 -13.15
N PRO A 331 13.07 -10.40 -11.98
CA PRO A 331 13.64 -11.53 -11.24
C PRO A 331 12.60 -12.57 -10.80
N ASN A 332 11.35 -12.15 -10.71
CA ASN A 332 10.21 -12.95 -10.26
C ASN A 332 9.44 -13.58 -11.42
N GLU A 333 9.80 -13.32 -12.69
CA GLU A 333 9.12 -13.94 -13.83
C GLU A 333 9.44 -15.44 -13.93
N VAL A 334 8.39 -16.26 -14.01
CA VAL A 334 8.49 -17.71 -14.14
C VAL A 334 8.19 -18.14 -15.59
N PRO A 335 9.14 -18.75 -16.31
CA PRO A 335 8.92 -19.23 -17.68
C PRO A 335 7.98 -20.46 -17.71
N PRO A 336 7.29 -20.72 -18.85
CA PRO A 336 7.36 -19.98 -20.11
C PRO A 336 6.38 -18.80 -20.18
N PHE A 337 5.47 -18.67 -19.22
CA PHE A 337 4.33 -17.74 -19.30
C PHE A 337 4.61 -16.37 -18.69
N GLY A 338 5.72 -16.20 -17.97
CA GLY A 338 6.05 -14.95 -17.28
C GLY A 338 5.14 -14.68 -16.09
N VAL A 339 4.63 -15.73 -15.44
CA VAL A 339 3.87 -15.62 -14.19
C VAL A 339 4.77 -14.98 -13.14
N LEU A 340 4.24 -14.05 -12.35
CA LEU A 340 5.01 -13.37 -11.34
C LEU A 340 5.02 -14.20 -10.05
N ALA A 341 6.18 -14.68 -9.63
CA ALA A 341 6.40 -15.32 -8.35
C ALA A 341 6.51 -14.30 -7.21
N GLU A 342 6.34 -14.76 -5.97
CA GLU A 342 6.48 -13.91 -4.78
C GLU A 342 7.92 -13.46 -4.60
N THR A 343 8.86 -14.40 -4.68
CA THR A 343 10.30 -14.16 -4.57
C THR A 343 11.01 -14.60 -5.84
N ALA A 344 12.22 -14.07 -6.05
CA ALA A 344 13.02 -14.42 -7.22
C ALA A 344 13.37 -15.92 -7.20
N GLY A 345 13.14 -16.61 -8.32
CA GLY A 345 13.32 -18.06 -8.41
C GLY A 345 12.18 -18.88 -7.78
N GLY A 346 11.12 -18.24 -7.29
CA GLY A 346 9.92 -18.92 -6.80
C GLY A 346 9.14 -19.64 -7.90
N THR A 347 8.23 -20.52 -7.48
CA THR A 347 7.37 -21.33 -8.38
C THR A 347 5.89 -21.21 -8.04
N ASN A 348 5.53 -20.25 -7.19
CA ASN A 348 4.16 -20.03 -6.75
C ASN A 348 3.24 -19.58 -7.91
N PRO A 349 1.91 -19.71 -7.73
CA PRO A 349 0.93 -19.10 -8.62
C PRO A 349 1.12 -17.57 -8.74
N TYR A 350 0.33 -16.94 -9.61
CA TYR A 350 0.47 -15.52 -9.92
C TYR A 350 0.32 -14.63 -8.68
N PHE A 351 1.44 -13.99 -8.30
CA PHE A 351 1.53 -13.10 -7.16
C PHE A 351 1.00 -11.71 -7.50
N ALA A 352 -0.27 -11.49 -7.17
CA ALA A 352 -1.01 -10.27 -7.45
C ALA A 352 -0.46 -9.08 -6.67
N THR A 353 0.07 -9.28 -5.45
CA THR A 353 0.70 -8.20 -4.67
C THR A 353 1.91 -7.61 -5.41
N GLY A 354 2.80 -8.47 -5.91
CA GLY A 354 3.93 -8.06 -6.73
C GLY A 354 3.50 -7.31 -7.99
N ALA A 355 2.43 -7.78 -8.64
CA ALA A 355 1.87 -7.13 -9.82
C ALA A 355 1.32 -5.74 -9.50
N GLY A 356 0.66 -5.57 -8.36
CA GLY A 356 0.20 -4.29 -7.85
C GLY A 356 1.35 -3.31 -7.60
N GLY A 357 2.38 -3.74 -6.88
CA GLY A 357 3.61 -2.94 -6.67
C GLY A 357 4.28 -2.54 -7.99
N PHE A 358 4.45 -3.49 -8.91
CA PHE A 358 4.98 -3.23 -10.25
C PHE A 358 4.14 -2.18 -11.01
N LEU A 359 2.82 -2.29 -11.02
CA LEU A 359 1.95 -1.30 -11.69
C LEU A 359 2.10 0.10 -11.09
N GLN A 360 2.28 0.21 -9.77
CA GLN A 360 2.53 1.51 -9.12
C GLN A 360 3.84 2.16 -9.59
N THR A 361 4.88 1.38 -9.95
CA THR A 361 6.11 1.95 -10.54
C THR A 361 5.84 2.68 -11.85
N ILE A 362 4.85 2.21 -12.62
CA ILE A 362 4.44 2.82 -13.88
C ILE A 362 3.51 4.00 -13.61
N LEU A 363 2.44 3.79 -12.83
CA LEU A 363 1.42 4.81 -12.59
C LEU A 363 1.94 5.97 -11.73
N SER A 364 2.47 5.65 -10.55
CA SER A 364 2.89 6.63 -9.54
C SER A 364 4.36 7.03 -9.63
N GLY A 365 5.18 6.18 -10.25
CA GLY A 365 6.60 6.45 -10.53
C GLY A 365 6.77 7.23 -11.83
N PHE A 366 6.77 6.55 -12.98
CA PHE A 366 7.04 7.18 -14.29
C PHE A 366 5.86 7.95 -14.89
N GLY A 367 4.63 7.66 -14.48
CA GLY A 367 3.43 8.41 -14.82
C GLY A 367 3.24 9.64 -13.93
N GLY A 368 3.86 9.64 -12.75
CA GLY A 368 3.79 10.72 -11.78
C GLY A 368 2.42 10.87 -11.12
N LEU A 369 1.50 9.92 -11.28
CA LEU A 369 0.18 10.01 -10.66
C LEU A 369 0.28 9.94 -9.14
N ASP A 370 -0.52 10.74 -8.46
CA ASP A 370 -0.62 10.72 -7.00
C ASP A 370 -2.04 11.05 -6.56
N VAL A 371 -2.47 10.51 -5.42
CA VAL A 371 -3.73 10.91 -4.76
C VAL A 371 -3.40 11.88 -3.64
N GLY A 372 -3.50 13.18 -3.96
CA GLY A 372 -3.29 14.29 -3.04
C GLY A 372 -4.55 14.67 -2.27
N GLU A 373 -4.48 15.80 -1.57
CA GLU A 373 -5.57 16.33 -0.74
C GLU A 373 -6.83 16.62 -1.57
N ASP A 374 -6.66 17.21 -2.74
CA ASP A 374 -7.75 17.60 -3.67
C ASP A 374 -8.00 16.58 -4.79
N GLY A 375 -7.48 15.35 -4.63
CA GLY A 375 -7.66 14.24 -5.56
C GLY A 375 -6.47 13.91 -6.44
N ILE A 376 -6.74 13.42 -7.66
CA ILE A 376 -5.69 12.83 -8.52
C ILE A 376 -4.89 13.93 -9.21
N GLU A 377 -3.60 14.02 -8.89
CA GLU A 377 -2.64 14.94 -9.47
C GLU A 377 -1.54 14.23 -10.27
N GLN A 378 -0.81 14.99 -11.09
CA GLN A 378 0.34 14.48 -11.84
C GLN A 378 1.60 15.27 -11.51
N LEU A 379 2.56 14.59 -10.89
CA LEU A 379 3.90 15.10 -10.59
C LEU A 379 4.76 15.11 -11.86
N LYS A 380 5.70 16.08 -11.91
CA LYS A 380 6.68 16.15 -12.99
C LYS A 380 7.72 15.06 -12.83
N VAL A 381 7.79 14.16 -13.82
CA VAL A 381 8.70 13.02 -13.84
C VAL A 381 9.34 12.88 -15.23
N LYS A 382 10.35 12.02 -15.33
CA LYS A 382 11.02 11.71 -16.60
C LYS A 382 10.87 10.22 -16.90
N LEU A 383 10.79 9.89 -18.18
CA LEU A 383 10.67 8.51 -18.63
C LEU A 383 12.04 7.83 -18.74
N PRO A 384 12.10 6.49 -18.60
CA PRO A 384 13.26 5.70 -19.01
C PRO A 384 13.68 6.05 -20.44
N ALA A 385 14.99 6.03 -20.71
CA ALA A 385 15.54 6.40 -22.04
C ALA A 385 14.95 5.56 -23.20
N LYS A 386 14.50 4.33 -22.93
CA LYS A 386 13.88 3.44 -23.92
C LYS A 386 12.41 3.82 -24.24
N TRP A 387 11.73 4.54 -23.35
CA TRP A 387 10.30 4.83 -23.47
C TRP A 387 10.10 6.18 -24.14
N ARG A 388 9.57 6.20 -25.36
CA ARG A 388 9.28 7.43 -26.11
C ARG A 388 8.12 8.21 -25.49
N SER A 389 7.09 7.48 -25.05
CA SER A 389 5.93 8.04 -24.38
C SER A 389 5.30 7.02 -23.42
N LEU A 390 4.63 7.54 -22.40
CA LEU A 390 3.73 6.82 -21.51
C LEU A 390 2.38 7.53 -21.53
N THR A 391 1.31 6.82 -21.87
CA THR A 391 -0.06 7.35 -21.81
C THR A 391 -0.90 6.45 -20.91
N ILE A 392 -1.63 7.06 -19.98
CA ILE A 392 -2.51 6.39 -19.03
C ILE A 392 -3.90 6.95 -19.26
N THR A 393 -4.85 6.12 -19.68
CA THR A 393 -6.22 6.53 -20.01
C THR A 393 -7.21 6.10 -18.94
N GLY A 394 -8.36 6.78 -18.87
CA GLY A 394 -9.46 6.37 -18.01
C GLY A 394 -9.18 6.51 -16.51
N VAL A 395 -8.34 7.48 -16.13
CA VAL A 395 -7.94 7.69 -14.73
C VAL A 395 -9.02 8.44 -13.95
N GLY A 396 -9.41 7.91 -12.80
CA GLY A 396 -10.39 8.48 -11.88
C GLY A 396 -11.83 8.51 -12.43
N PRO A 397 -12.78 9.06 -11.65
CA PRO A 397 -14.20 9.11 -12.06
C PRO A 397 -14.44 9.90 -13.35
N GLU A 398 -13.61 10.92 -13.61
CA GLU A 398 -13.68 11.74 -14.83
C GLU A 398 -13.05 11.06 -16.06
N LYS A 399 -12.48 9.86 -15.91
CA LYS A 399 -11.83 9.07 -16.98
C LYS A 399 -10.75 9.88 -17.73
N LYS A 400 -9.95 10.66 -17.00
CA LYS A 400 -8.92 11.54 -17.55
C LYS A 400 -7.78 10.75 -18.22
N THR A 401 -7.11 11.38 -19.17
CA THR A 401 -5.91 10.85 -19.81
C THR A 401 -4.69 11.66 -19.39
N TYR A 402 -3.65 10.96 -18.94
CA TYR A 402 -2.37 11.54 -18.54
C TYR A 402 -1.28 11.02 -19.47
N SER A 403 -0.34 11.89 -19.84
CA SER A 403 0.77 11.50 -20.71
C SER A 403 2.08 12.11 -20.24
N VAL A 404 3.15 11.35 -20.37
CA VAL A 404 4.54 11.80 -20.23
C VAL A 404 5.26 11.48 -21.53
N ARG A 405 6.10 12.40 -22.00
CA ARG A 405 6.92 12.24 -23.22
C ARG A 405 8.35 12.65 -22.91
N GLN A 406 9.31 12.07 -23.63
CA GLN A 406 10.72 12.44 -23.53
C GLN A 406 11.02 13.85 -24.03
#